data_AF-A0A081NMC6-F1
#
_entry.id   AF-A0A081NMC6-F1
#
_cell.length_a   1.000
_cell.length_b   1.000
_cell.length_c   1.000
_cell.angle_alpha   90.00
_cell.angle_beta   90.00
_cell.angle_gamma   90.00
#
_symmetry.space_group_name_H-M   'P 1'
#
loop_
_entity.id
_entity.type
_entity.pdbx_description
1 polymer ?
#
loop_
_entity_poly.entity_id
_entity_poly.type
_entity_poly.pdbx_seq_one_letter_code
_entity_poly.pdbx_strand_id
1 'polypeptide(L)'
;MNGIKKENRFIIHWFFSLVLFGFLLAFSLSFEIYKKFPVFGFIGYGLVILNLLWALSQAIKPWHFIAISLFLVLFGTLGSLDIVLSKDEMLETLLLLNHEWLLLSGLNAQTLDDYVNVLVLLLNVFTSALAGSALFYGLNRRNFEKQ
;
A
#
# COMPACT_ATOMS: atom_id res chain seq x y z
N MET A 1 25.23 -21.01 3.08
CA MET A 1 23.90 -21.55 2.71
C MET A 1 22.70 -20.69 3.12
N ASN A 2 22.72 -19.95 4.26
CA ASN A 2 21.58 -19.11 4.67
C ASN A 2 21.32 -17.88 3.78
N GLY A 3 22.35 -17.29 3.16
CA GLY A 3 22.19 -16.13 2.26
C GLY A 3 21.37 -16.43 1.00
N ILE A 4 21.61 -17.58 0.36
CA ILE A 4 20.90 -18.00 -0.86
C ILE A 4 19.40 -18.22 -0.58
N LYS A 5 19.06 -18.81 0.57
CA LYS A 5 17.65 -19.00 0.98
C LYS A 5 16.93 -17.68 1.22
N LYS A 6 17.60 -16.70 1.84
CA LYS A 6 17.04 -15.36 2.08
C LYS A 6 16.86 -14.58 0.78
N GLU A 7 17.81 -14.69 -0.15
CA GLU A 7 17.72 -14.08 -1.48
C GLU A 7 16.52 -14.61 -2.28
N ASN A 8 16.35 -15.93 -2.35
CA ASN A 8 15.19 -16.50 -3.04
C ASN A 8 13.87 -16.09 -2.39
N ARG A 9 13.80 -16.06 -1.05
CA ARG A 9 12.61 -15.59 -0.33
C ARG A 9 12.31 -14.12 -0.63
N PHE A 10 13.33 -13.26 -0.63
CA PHE A 10 13.18 -11.86 -1.01
C PHE A 10 12.54 -11.74 -2.39
N ILE A 11 13.12 -12.43 -3.39
CA ILE A 11 12.65 -12.35 -4.78
C ILE A 11 11.21 -12.84 -4.88
N ILE A 12 10.86 -13.94 -4.23
CA ILE A 12 9.49 -14.49 -4.24
C ILE A 12 8.50 -13.49 -3.65
N HIS A 13 8.77 -12.94 -2.46
CA HIS A 13 7.86 -12.01 -1.80
C HIS A 13 7.76 -10.67 -2.54
N TRP A 14 8.88 -10.15 -3.03
CA TRP A 14 8.91 -8.92 -3.83
C TRP A 14 8.15 -9.10 -5.15
N PHE A 15 8.43 -10.17 -5.89
CA PHE A 15 7.75 -10.45 -7.16
C PHE A 15 6.26 -10.73 -6.96
N PHE A 16 5.90 -11.51 -5.94
CA PHE A 16 4.50 -11.74 -5.60
C PHE A 16 3.79 -10.42 -5.24
N SER A 17 4.44 -9.52 -4.51
CA SER A 17 3.88 -8.19 -4.21
C SER A 17 3.65 -7.38 -5.49
N LEU A 18 4.58 -7.48 -6.46
CA LEU A 18 4.46 -6.81 -7.76
C LEU A 18 3.29 -7.36 -8.58
N VAL A 19 3.19 -8.68 -8.68
CA VAL A 19 2.08 -9.33 -9.40
C VAL A 19 0.75 -9.05 -8.71
N LEU A 20 0.68 -9.16 -7.38
CA LEU A 20 -0.52 -8.89 -6.61
C LEU A 20 -0.96 -7.43 -6.79
N PHE A 21 -0.02 -6.48 -6.70
CA PHE A 21 -0.33 -5.07 -6.91
C PHE A 21 -0.84 -4.80 -8.34
N GLY A 22 -0.16 -5.33 -9.36
CA GLY A 22 -0.61 -5.20 -10.75
C GLY A 22 -1.98 -5.82 -10.99
N PHE A 23 -2.25 -6.98 -10.38
CA PHE A 23 -3.54 -7.64 -10.44
C PHE A 23 -4.65 -6.82 -9.77
N LEU A 24 -4.40 -6.30 -8.56
CA LEU A 24 -5.35 -5.43 -7.84
C LEU A 24 -5.65 -4.16 -8.62
N LEU A 25 -4.61 -3.50 -9.14
CA LEU A 25 -4.75 -2.28 -9.94
C LEU A 25 -5.54 -2.54 -11.22
N ALA A 26 -5.22 -3.62 -11.94
CA ALA A 26 -5.95 -4.00 -13.16
C ALA A 26 -7.41 -4.35 -12.87
N PHE A 27 -7.69 -5.06 -11.77
CA PHE A 27 -9.05 -5.36 -11.34
C PHE A 27 -9.82 -4.11 -10.95
N SER A 28 -9.18 -3.18 -10.23
CA SER A 28 -9.80 -1.92 -9.84
C SER A 28 -10.16 -1.09 -11.07
N LEU A 29 -9.22 -0.90 -11.99
CA LEU A 29 -9.42 -0.06 -13.18
C LEU A 29 -10.33 -0.69 -14.25
N SER A 30 -10.26 -2.01 -14.46
CA SER A 30 -10.97 -2.65 -15.59
C SER A 30 -12.38 -3.13 -15.24
N PHE A 31 -12.58 -3.54 -13.97
CA PHE A 31 -13.86 -4.13 -13.53
C PHE A 31 -14.61 -3.24 -12.55
N GLU A 32 -14.05 -2.07 -12.24
CA GLU A 32 -14.58 -1.13 -11.25
C GLU A 32 -14.97 -1.87 -9.96
N ILE A 33 -14.12 -2.80 -9.51
CA ILE A 33 -14.52 -3.73 -8.45
C ILE A 33 -14.85 -3.02 -7.13
N TYR A 34 -14.37 -1.80 -6.96
CA TYR A 34 -14.72 -0.88 -5.89
C TYR A 34 -16.23 -0.57 -5.84
N LYS A 35 -16.96 -0.59 -6.97
CA LYS A 35 -18.44 -0.46 -6.99
C LYS A 35 -19.13 -1.57 -6.19
N LYS A 36 -18.56 -2.77 -6.21
CA LYS A 36 -19.17 -3.99 -5.63
C LYS A 36 -18.61 -4.29 -4.24
N PHE A 37 -17.33 -4.02 -4.03
CA PHE A 37 -16.63 -4.23 -2.76
C PHE A 37 -15.75 -3.01 -2.48
N PRO A 38 -16.27 -1.97 -1.80
CA PRO A 38 -15.52 -0.74 -1.57
C PRO A 38 -14.26 -0.97 -0.72
N VAL A 39 -14.30 -1.94 0.20
CA VAL A 39 -13.16 -2.29 1.09
C VAL A 39 -12.06 -3.08 0.36
N PHE A 40 -12.28 -3.46 -0.92
CA PHE A 40 -11.34 -4.27 -1.71
C PHE A 40 -9.96 -3.61 -1.82
N GLY A 41 -9.93 -2.31 -2.12
CA GLY A 41 -8.69 -1.54 -2.21
C GLY A 41 -7.93 -1.57 -0.89
N PHE A 42 -8.60 -1.27 0.22
CA PHE A 42 -7.96 -1.20 1.54
C PHE A 42 -7.33 -2.54 1.96
N ILE A 43 -8.07 -3.65 1.82
CA ILE A 43 -7.58 -4.98 2.20
C ILE A 43 -6.48 -5.45 1.25
N GLY A 44 -6.68 -5.31 -0.07
CA GLY A 44 -5.73 -5.74 -1.09
C GLY A 44 -4.40 -5.00 -0.96
N TYR A 45 -4.44 -3.68 -0.83
CA TYR A 45 -3.25 -2.85 -0.66
C TYR A 45 -2.56 -3.08 0.68
N GLY A 46 -3.31 -3.36 1.75
CA GLY A 46 -2.74 -3.80 3.03
C GLY A 46 -1.92 -5.08 2.90
N LEU A 47 -2.42 -6.07 2.15
CA LEU A 47 -1.68 -7.32 1.88
C LEU A 47 -0.40 -7.07 1.08
N VAL A 48 -0.42 -6.16 0.10
CA VAL A 48 0.78 -5.77 -0.65
C VAL A 48 1.82 -5.15 0.28
N ILE A 49 1.44 -4.21 1.15
CA ILE A 49 2.36 -3.61 2.13
C ILE A 49 2.98 -4.67 3.03
N LEU A 50 2.17 -5.55 3.62
CA LEU A 50 2.66 -6.59 4.53
C LEU A 50 3.68 -7.51 3.84
N ASN A 51 3.43 -7.84 2.58
CA ASN A 51 4.32 -8.71 1.81
C ASN A 51 5.61 -8.00 1.41
N LEU A 52 5.57 -6.68 1.14
CA LEU A 52 6.76 -5.86 0.95
C LEU A 52 7.58 -5.70 2.23
N LEU A 53 6.93 -5.54 3.39
CA LEU A 53 7.61 -5.55 4.68
C LEU A 53 8.27 -6.90 4.96
N TRP A 54 7.61 -8.00 4.58
CA TRP A 54 8.20 -9.33 4.67
C TRP A 54 9.41 -9.44 3.73
N ALA A 55 9.30 -9.02 2.48
CA ALA A 55 10.44 -8.98 1.56
C ALA A 55 11.59 -8.16 2.16
N LEU A 56 11.30 -6.99 2.74
CA LEU A 56 12.30 -6.13 3.39
C LEU A 56 13.03 -6.83 4.53
N SER A 57 12.33 -7.62 5.35
CA SER A 57 12.96 -8.42 6.42
C SER A 57 13.99 -9.45 5.92
N GLN A 58 13.89 -9.84 4.64
CA GLN A 58 14.81 -10.78 3.98
C GLN A 58 15.87 -10.06 3.12
N ALA A 59 15.89 -8.74 3.11
CA ALA A 59 16.78 -7.95 2.27
C ALA A 59 18.25 -8.07 2.72
N ILE A 60 19.13 -8.43 1.78
CA ILE A 60 20.56 -8.59 2.03
C ILE A 60 21.37 -7.64 1.14
N LYS A 61 21.07 -7.60 -0.16
CA LYS A 61 21.86 -6.84 -1.13
C LYS A 61 21.36 -5.40 -1.22
N PRO A 62 22.22 -4.42 -1.53
CA PRO A 62 21.81 -3.02 -1.70
C PRO A 62 20.64 -2.83 -2.66
N TRP A 63 20.62 -3.59 -3.77
CA TRP A 63 19.54 -3.52 -4.75
C TRP A 63 18.17 -3.96 -4.19
N HIS A 64 18.13 -4.84 -3.17
CA HIS A 64 16.87 -5.27 -2.52
C HIS A 64 16.17 -4.05 -1.90
N PHE A 65 16.95 -3.21 -1.22
CA PHE A 65 16.45 -2.00 -0.56
C PHE A 65 16.02 -0.95 -1.58
N ILE A 66 16.77 -0.78 -2.67
CA ILE A 66 16.39 0.13 -3.77
C ILE A 66 15.07 -0.33 -4.40
N ALA A 67 14.93 -1.62 -4.72
CA ALA A 67 13.74 -2.17 -5.33
C ALA A 67 12.49 -2.01 -4.45
N ILE A 68 12.61 -2.30 -3.14
CA ILE A 68 11.50 -2.10 -2.21
C ILE A 68 11.16 -0.62 -2.06
N SER A 69 12.16 0.25 -1.95
CA SER A 69 11.93 1.69 -1.77
C SER A 69 11.21 2.29 -2.97
N LEU A 70 11.66 1.96 -4.19
CA LEU A 70 10.98 2.38 -5.42
C LEU A 70 9.55 1.87 -5.46
N PHE A 71 9.35 0.60 -5.09
CA PHE A 71 8.03 -0.02 -5.16
C PHE A 71 7.07 0.52 -4.10
N LEU A 72 7.54 0.84 -2.89
CA LEU A 72 6.75 1.51 -1.86
C LEU A 72 6.30 2.91 -2.29
N VAL A 73 7.17 3.68 -2.96
CA VAL A 73 6.82 5.00 -3.50
C VAL A 73 5.75 4.86 -4.59
N LEU A 74 5.98 3.99 -5.58
CA LEU A 74 5.02 3.74 -6.66
C LEU A 74 3.67 3.27 -6.11
N PHE A 75 3.70 2.32 -5.17
CA PHE A 75 2.51 1.82 -4.50
C PHE A 75 1.78 2.93 -3.74
N GLY A 76 2.50 3.78 -3.00
CA GLY A 76 1.91 4.92 -2.30
C GLY A 76 1.17 5.82 -3.28
N THR A 77 1.82 6.23 -4.37
CA THR A 77 1.23 7.13 -5.38
C THR A 77 0.01 6.51 -6.06
N LEU A 78 0.14 5.28 -6.56
CA LEU A 78 -0.93 4.64 -7.34
C LEU A 78 -2.08 4.13 -6.47
N GLY A 79 -1.78 3.58 -5.29
CA GLY A 79 -2.80 3.16 -4.32
C GLY A 79 -3.60 4.35 -3.78
N SER A 80 -2.95 5.51 -3.61
CA SER A 80 -3.64 6.76 -3.27
C SER A 80 -4.63 7.18 -4.34
N LEU A 81 -4.22 7.12 -5.61
CA LEU A 81 -5.08 7.46 -6.74
C LEU A 81 -6.31 6.55 -6.77
N ASP A 82 -6.13 5.25 -6.57
CA ASP A 82 -7.22 4.28 -6.54
C ASP A 82 -8.19 4.49 -5.37
N ILE A 83 -7.68 4.84 -4.18
CA ILE A 83 -8.51 5.21 -3.02
C ILE A 83 -9.31 6.49 -3.30
N VAL A 84 -8.68 7.51 -3.91
CA VAL A 84 -9.38 8.76 -4.26
C VAL A 84 -10.48 8.51 -5.30
N LEU A 85 -10.24 7.66 -6.29
CA LEU A 85 -11.26 7.33 -7.31
C LEU A 85 -12.43 6.53 -6.73
N SER A 86 -12.20 5.68 -5.74
CA SER A 86 -13.24 4.84 -5.12
C SER A 86 -14.07 5.56 -4.05
N LYS A 87 -13.67 6.76 -3.61
CA LYS A 87 -14.32 7.49 -2.52
C LYS A 87 -15.77 7.89 -2.83
N ASP A 88 -16.04 8.30 -4.06
CA ASP A 88 -17.37 8.79 -4.46
C ASP A 88 -18.39 7.65 -4.43
N GLU A 89 -17.94 6.44 -4.75
CA GLU A 89 -18.77 5.24 -4.71
C GLU A 89 -18.93 4.66 -3.31
N MET A 90 -17.89 4.79 -2.46
CA MET A 90 -18.03 4.51 -1.03
C MET A 90 -19.14 5.37 -0.41
N LEU A 91 -19.19 6.65 -0.78
CA LEU A 91 -20.19 7.60 -0.30
C LEU A 91 -21.59 7.19 -0.71
N GLU A 92 -21.78 6.88 -2.00
CA GLU A 92 -23.08 6.44 -2.53
C GLU A 92 -23.54 5.13 -1.86
N THR A 93 -22.63 4.18 -1.69
CA THR A 93 -22.90 2.90 -1.03
C THR A 93 -23.24 3.07 0.46
N LEU A 94 -22.54 3.96 1.18
CA LEU A 94 -22.80 4.29 2.58
C LEU A 94 -24.17 4.96 2.76
N LEU A 95 -24.55 5.86 1.86
CA LEU A 95 -25.86 6.51 1.86
C LEU A 95 -27.01 5.51 1.66
N LEU A 96 -26.79 4.47 0.85
CA LEU A 96 -27.77 3.40 0.57
C LEU A 96 -27.90 2.38 1.71
N LEU A 97 -26.80 2.07 2.41
CA LEU A 97 -26.77 0.99 3.41
C LEU A 97 -27.40 1.37 4.76
N ASN A 98 -27.23 2.61 5.24
CA ASN A 98 -27.82 2.97 6.54
C ASN A 98 -27.93 4.49 6.79
N HIS A 99 -29.02 5.09 6.30
CA HIS A 99 -29.27 6.53 6.41
C HIS A 99 -29.36 7.04 7.86
N GLU A 100 -29.89 6.22 8.78
CA GLU A 100 -30.04 6.60 10.20
C GLU A 100 -28.69 6.66 10.94
N TRP A 101 -27.81 5.69 10.74
CA TRP A 101 -26.46 5.71 11.35
C TRP A 101 -25.61 6.86 10.80
N LEU A 102 -25.78 7.18 9.52
CA LEU A 102 -25.06 8.25 8.83
C LEU A 102 -25.47 9.64 9.35
N LEU A 103 -26.77 9.84 9.61
CA LEU A 103 -27.30 11.01 10.32
C LEU A 103 -26.79 11.12 11.77
N LEU A 104 -26.71 9.99 12.49
CA LEU A 104 -26.30 9.96 13.90
C LEU A 104 -24.80 10.17 14.10
N SER A 105 -23.98 9.77 13.12
CA SER A 105 -22.53 9.95 13.11
C SER A 105 -22.10 11.35 12.64
N GLY A 106 -23.03 12.17 12.13
CA GLY A 106 -22.72 13.47 11.54
C GLY A 106 -21.89 13.39 10.25
N LEU A 107 -21.82 12.20 9.65
CA LEU A 107 -20.99 11.91 8.49
C LEU A 107 -21.68 12.50 7.27
N ASN A 108 -21.11 13.55 6.69
CA ASN A 108 -21.60 14.12 5.44
C ASN A 108 -20.55 13.90 4.33
N ALA A 109 -20.91 14.25 3.09
CA ALA A 109 -20.03 14.09 1.95
C ALA A 109 -18.65 14.75 2.15
N GLN A 110 -18.64 15.93 2.76
CA GLN A 110 -17.43 16.69 3.08
C GLN A 110 -16.56 15.97 4.10
N THR A 111 -17.16 15.43 5.18
CA THR A 111 -16.42 14.74 6.24
C THR A 111 -15.81 13.43 5.71
N LEU A 112 -16.51 12.71 4.84
CA LEU A 112 -15.95 11.52 4.20
C LEU A 112 -14.77 11.88 3.29
N ASP A 113 -14.88 12.96 2.51
CA ASP A 113 -13.78 13.46 1.68
C ASP A 113 -12.55 13.82 2.52
N ASP A 114 -12.76 14.53 3.64
CA ASP A 114 -11.70 14.86 4.59
C ASP A 114 -11.04 13.61 5.16
N TYR A 115 -11.81 12.59 5.55
CA TYR A 115 -11.26 11.33 6.06
C TYR A 115 -10.45 10.59 5.01
N VAL A 116 -10.93 10.51 3.76
CA VAL A 116 -10.22 9.86 2.67
C VAL A 116 -8.92 10.60 2.37
N ASN A 117 -8.95 11.94 2.33
CA ASN A 117 -7.76 12.77 2.14
C ASN A 117 -6.72 12.55 3.26
N VAL A 118 -7.16 12.50 4.52
CA VAL A 118 -6.28 12.17 5.66
C VAL A 118 -5.69 10.78 5.50
N LEU A 119 -6.49 9.79 5.11
CA LEU A 119 -6.05 8.40 4.95
C LEU A 119 -5.02 8.26 3.82
N VAL A 120 -5.25 8.93 2.69
CA VAL A 120 -4.31 9.02 1.57
C VAL A 120 -3.01 9.71 1.99
N LEU A 121 -3.10 10.78 2.77
CA LEU A 121 -1.92 11.48 3.28
C LEU A 121 -1.11 10.58 4.22
N LEU A 122 -1.77 9.91 5.17
CA LEU A 122 -1.13 8.95 6.06
C LEU A 122 -0.47 7.81 5.29
N LEU A 123 -1.14 7.27 4.28
CA LEU A 123 -0.59 6.22 3.42
C LEU A 123 0.70 6.67 2.74
N ASN A 124 0.68 7.85 2.09
CA ASN A 124 1.86 8.37 1.39
C ASN A 124 3.02 8.72 2.34
N VAL A 125 2.73 9.32 3.49
CA VAL A 125 3.74 9.63 4.50
C VAL A 125 4.37 8.34 5.01
N PHE A 126 3.55 7.33 5.30
CA PHE A 126 4.02 6.03 5.78
C PHE A 126 4.89 5.31 4.74
N THR A 127 4.43 5.18 3.50
CA THR A 127 5.18 4.49 2.44
C THR A 127 6.46 5.23 2.08
N SER A 128 6.44 6.57 2.06
CA SER A 128 7.61 7.41 1.81
C SER A 128 8.64 7.32 2.94
N ALA A 129 8.19 7.34 4.21
CA ALA A 129 9.07 7.19 5.36
C ALA A 129 9.73 5.80 5.39
N LEU A 130 8.97 4.74 5.10
CA LEU A 130 9.49 3.39 4.97
C LEU A 130 10.49 3.26 3.81
N ALA A 131 10.16 3.81 2.65
CA ALA A 131 11.06 3.82 1.49
C ALA A 131 12.36 4.56 1.80
N GLY A 132 12.27 5.76 2.38
CA GLY A 132 13.45 6.54 2.78
C GLY A 132 14.32 5.79 3.80
N SER A 133 13.71 5.17 4.80
CA SER A 133 14.42 4.40 5.83
C SER A 133 15.08 3.15 5.27
N ALA A 134 14.36 2.40 4.41
CA ALA A 134 14.88 1.21 3.75
C ALA A 134 16.06 1.55 2.82
N LEU A 135 15.93 2.62 2.02
CA LEU A 135 16.98 3.10 1.13
C LEU A 135 18.20 3.58 1.93
N PHE A 136 18.00 4.40 2.96
CA PHE A 136 19.07 4.90 3.81
C PHE A 136 19.83 3.74 4.48
N TYR A 137 19.12 2.79 5.07
CA TYR A 137 19.74 1.60 5.65
C TYR A 137 20.49 0.77 4.60
N GLY A 138 19.88 0.52 3.44
CA GLY A 138 20.47 -0.28 2.38
C GLY A 138 21.75 0.31 1.78
N LEU A 139 21.79 1.64 1.61
CA LEU A 139 22.95 2.35 1.07
C LEU A 139 24.07 2.51 2.12
N ASN A 140 23.72 2.72 3.39
CA ASN A 140 24.69 2.93 4.47
C ASN A 140 25.05 1.64 5.23
N ARG A 141 24.53 0.49 4.84
CA ARG A 141 24.71 -0.80 5.53
C ARG A 141 26.16 -1.12 5.90
N ARG A 142 27.12 -0.79 5.03
CA ARG A 142 28.56 -0.99 5.27
C ARG A 142 29.12 -0.20 6.46
N ASN A 143 28.47 0.89 6.84
CA ASN A 143 28.84 1.69 8.02
C ASN A 143 28.24 1.13 9.31
N PHE A 144 27.13 0.39 9.21
CA PHE A 144 26.47 -0.27 10.34
C PHE A 144 27.06 -1.65 10.66
N GLU A 145 27.60 -2.37 9.68
CA GLU A 145 28.25 -3.68 9.89
C GLU A 145 29.67 -3.58 10.49
N LYS A 146 30.22 -2.36 10.62
CA LYS A 146 31.55 -2.09 11.20
C LYS A 146 31.52 -1.69 12.68
N GLN A 147 30.34 -1.61 13.29
CA GLN A 147 30.13 -1.42 14.73
C GLN A 147 29.78 -2.76 15.37
#